data_AF-A0A5C5VRY3-F1
#
_entry.id   AF-A0A5C5VRY3-F1
#
_cell.length_a   1.000
_cell.length_b   1.000
_cell.length_c   1.000
_cell.angle_alpha   90.00
_cell.angle_beta   90.00
_cell.angle_gamma   90.00
#
_symmetry.space_group_name_H-M   'P 1'
#
loop_
_entity.id
_entity.type
_entity.pdbx_description
1 polymer ?
#
loop_
_entity_poly.entity_id
_entity_poly.type
_entity_poly.pdbx_seq_one_letter_code
_entity_poly.pdbx_strand_id
1 'polypeptide(L)'
;MAKNSYIGLAPALAQVWKGALNSNAVGETFTVTLTDLDDGAGSITQAFTYTVTSADTTTTLAAANFAAAWNKDSRHLVSRITASSSGAEITLTADIAGQPFSAAHGGSGTWTATPGVTTASGGPHDIGLPGNWSERALPVAADDICLPAGAPSLLYNLELLNAFTAGKFYSEAGFSGNVGRRENGREYKLKLKPTLCEIRGRGSCFLLNLGAQAIEVVCEHSGKPTLSDQPVINIVGSAITKVSGCGHVGVAAAAGDTATVTGSFNPSGGRWFIGHPLSTLTVAGVSIRNQDAVVTSWAGIATVTQIEVAGKAEYREFKSPWTTGAFYDGKAFMNVAGTYANTTVENEAVLDTEFPQQAHTLTNSTRRGRAQIRLPADTTIYTNPTSPIGAKGGPGWEA
;
A
#
# COMPACT_ATOMS: atom_id res chain seq x y z
N MET A 1 21.25 19.73 -6.33
CA MET A 1 20.07 19.24 -5.58
C MET A 1 20.44 19.31 -4.12
N ALA A 2 19.65 20.03 -3.31
CA ALA A 2 19.87 20.08 -1.86
C ALA A 2 19.33 18.80 -1.22
N LYS A 3 19.94 18.32 -0.13
CA LYS A 3 19.46 17.16 0.62
C LYS A 3 18.62 17.67 1.78
N ASN A 4 17.32 17.42 1.77
CA ASN A 4 16.43 17.72 2.89
C ASN A 4 16.01 16.43 3.60
N SER A 5 16.47 16.26 4.85
CA SER A 5 16.30 15.02 5.60
C SER A 5 15.14 15.12 6.57
N TYR A 6 14.31 14.08 6.64
CA TYR A 6 13.26 13.97 7.64
C TYR A 6 13.86 13.61 8.99
N ILE A 7 13.81 14.53 9.95
CA ILE A 7 14.39 14.36 11.30
C ILE A 7 13.33 14.20 12.38
N GLY A 8 12.07 14.58 12.10
CA GLY A 8 10.94 14.33 12.99
C GLY A 8 11.10 14.93 14.39
N LEU A 9 11.52 16.20 14.50
CA LEU A 9 11.76 16.87 15.78
C LEU A 9 10.64 17.83 16.21
N ALA A 10 9.54 17.94 15.46
CA ALA A 10 8.41 18.78 15.85
C ALA A 10 7.75 18.21 17.12
N PRO A 11 7.39 19.08 18.09
CA PRO A 11 6.79 18.63 19.33
C PRO A 11 5.43 17.99 19.07
N ALA A 12 5.14 16.91 19.79
CA ALA A 12 3.84 16.27 19.77
C ALA A 12 2.81 17.16 20.49
N LEU A 13 1.79 17.60 19.75
CA LEU A 13 0.67 18.42 20.19
C LEU A 13 -0.62 17.72 19.77
N ALA A 14 -1.50 17.46 20.74
CA ALA A 14 -2.83 16.96 20.44
C ALA A 14 -3.63 18.05 19.72
N GLN A 15 -4.29 17.66 18.64
CA GLN A 15 -5.22 18.56 17.98
C GLN A 15 -6.46 18.75 18.85
N VAL A 16 -6.92 20.00 18.95
CA VAL A 16 -8.11 20.36 19.72
C VAL A 16 -9.09 21.10 18.82
N TRP A 17 -10.33 20.61 18.81
CA TRP A 17 -11.47 21.28 18.22
C TRP A 17 -12.44 21.74 19.32
N LYS A 18 -13.03 22.92 19.15
CA LYS A 18 -14.02 23.46 20.08
C LYS A 18 -15.26 23.93 19.35
N GLY A 19 -16.42 23.72 19.96
CA GLY A 19 -17.69 24.27 19.53
C GLY A 19 -18.64 24.38 20.71
N ALA A 20 -19.42 25.45 20.79
CA ALA A 20 -20.38 25.65 21.88
C ALA A 20 -21.82 25.67 21.38
N LEU A 21 -22.70 24.95 22.09
CA LEU A 21 -24.13 24.85 21.76
C LEU A 21 -24.85 26.16 22.11
N ASN A 22 -25.66 26.69 21.19
CA ASN A 22 -26.44 27.91 21.39
C ASN A 22 -27.96 27.67 21.45
N SER A 23 -28.40 26.42 21.26
CA SER A 23 -29.79 26.00 21.39
C SER A 23 -29.88 24.60 22.02
N ASN A 24 -31.06 24.24 22.53
CA ASN A 24 -31.35 22.94 23.14
C ASN A 24 -32.84 22.59 23.06
N ALA A 25 -33.51 22.91 21.96
CA ALA A 25 -34.90 22.49 21.80
C ALA A 25 -34.98 20.97 21.58
N VAL A 26 -35.93 20.29 22.23
CA VAL A 26 -36.10 18.82 22.09
C VAL A 26 -36.26 18.43 20.62
N GLY A 27 -35.47 17.46 20.17
CA GLY A 27 -35.43 17.01 18.78
C GLY A 27 -34.44 17.78 17.89
N GLU A 28 -33.82 18.86 18.37
CA GLU A 28 -32.67 19.45 17.69
C GLU A 28 -31.52 18.45 17.59
N THR A 29 -30.74 18.55 16.53
CA THR A 29 -29.60 17.68 16.27
C THR A 29 -28.33 18.48 16.18
N PHE A 30 -27.26 17.93 16.74
CA PHE A 30 -25.91 18.44 16.64
C PHE A 30 -25.03 17.38 16.00
N THR A 31 -24.53 17.69 14.81
CA THR A 31 -23.70 16.76 14.03
C THR A 31 -22.27 17.27 13.97
N VAL A 32 -21.30 16.39 14.19
CA VAL A 32 -19.89 16.62 13.88
C VAL A 32 -19.44 15.55 12.89
N THR A 33 -19.01 15.98 11.71
CA THR A 33 -18.46 15.13 10.67
C THR A 33 -16.95 15.16 10.74
N LEU A 34 -16.36 14.02 11.09
CA LEU A 34 -14.93 13.80 11.09
C LEU A 34 -14.47 13.36 9.71
N THR A 35 -13.35 13.92 9.24
CA THR A 35 -12.69 13.53 7.99
C THR A 35 -11.23 13.20 8.27
N ASP A 36 -10.77 12.04 7.80
CA ASP A 36 -9.34 11.73 7.75
C ASP A 36 -8.70 12.43 6.53
N LEU A 37 -7.66 13.24 6.80
CA LEU A 37 -7.07 14.17 5.83
C LEU A 37 -6.05 13.51 4.88
N ASP A 38 -5.69 12.25 5.11
CA ASP A 38 -4.51 11.62 4.48
C ASP A 38 -4.76 10.82 3.18
N ASP A 39 -5.93 10.92 2.53
CA ASP A 39 -6.26 10.08 1.35
C ASP A 39 -6.42 10.86 0.02
N GLY A 40 -6.59 12.19 0.03
CA GLY A 40 -6.65 13.03 -1.19
C GLY A 40 -7.75 12.73 -2.24
N ALA A 41 -8.39 11.56 -2.21
CA ALA A 41 -9.45 11.14 -3.13
C ALA A 41 -10.46 10.13 -2.51
N GLY A 42 -10.13 9.50 -1.37
CA GLY A 42 -10.96 8.49 -0.69
C GLY A 42 -11.26 8.76 0.79
N SER A 43 -11.03 10.00 1.26
CA SER A 43 -11.11 10.39 2.67
C SER A 43 -12.32 9.78 3.37
N ILE A 44 -12.06 9.05 4.46
CA ILE A 44 -13.13 8.51 5.31
C ILE A 44 -13.78 9.67 6.02
N THR A 45 -15.10 9.78 5.86
CA THR A 45 -15.93 10.66 6.65
C THR A 45 -16.80 9.85 7.60
N GLN A 46 -16.88 10.24 8.87
CA GLN A 46 -17.83 9.68 9.84
C GLN A 46 -18.57 10.82 10.53
N ALA A 47 -19.90 10.79 10.49
CA ALA A 47 -20.75 11.77 11.15
C ALA A 47 -21.23 11.23 12.50
N PHE A 48 -20.90 11.92 13.59
CA PHE A 48 -21.53 11.74 14.89
C PHE A 48 -22.70 12.70 15.02
N THR A 49 -23.88 12.21 15.41
CA THR A 49 -25.07 13.02 15.62
C THR A 49 -25.63 12.78 17.01
N TYR A 50 -25.77 13.84 17.77
CA TYR A 50 -26.50 13.87 19.03
C TYR A 50 -27.86 14.53 18.83
N THR A 51 -28.92 13.93 19.37
CA THR A 51 -30.27 14.50 19.36
C THR A 51 -30.64 14.95 20.76
N VAL A 52 -31.03 16.22 20.88
CA VAL A 52 -31.49 16.82 22.14
C VAL A 52 -32.75 16.12 22.64
N THR A 53 -32.74 15.74 23.91
CA THR A 53 -33.85 15.06 24.59
C THR A 53 -34.53 15.98 25.60
N SER A 54 -35.66 15.55 26.16
CA SER A 54 -36.34 16.28 27.24
C SER A 54 -35.51 16.40 28.53
N ALA A 55 -34.46 15.58 28.70
CA ALA A 55 -33.54 15.67 29.83
C ALA A 55 -32.53 16.83 29.69
N ASP A 56 -32.35 17.36 28.47
CA ASP A 56 -31.41 18.44 28.15
C ASP A 56 -32.02 19.81 28.43
N THR A 57 -32.36 20.10 29.69
CA THR A 57 -33.07 21.35 30.05
C THR A 57 -32.24 22.62 29.88
N THR A 58 -30.93 22.49 29.62
CA THR A 58 -30.02 23.60 29.30
C THR A 58 -29.02 23.18 28.22
N THR A 59 -28.41 24.16 27.53
CA THR A 59 -27.29 23.90 26.60
C THR A 59 -26.08 23.26 27.28
N THR A 60 -25.88 23.52 28.59
CA THR A 60 -24.82 22.87 29.39
C THR A 60 -25.08 21.39 29.59
N LEU A 61 -26.32 21.01 29.91
CA LEU A 61 -26.71 19.59 30.00
C LEU A 61 -26.63 18.90 28.64
N ALA A 62 -27.10 19.57 27.58
CA ALA A 62 -26.98 19.06 26.21
C ALA A 62 -25.51 18.81 25.82
N ALA A 63 -24.59 19.73 26.14
CA ALA A 63 -23.16 19.58 25.87
C ALA A 63 -22.53 18.43 26.68
N ALA A 64 -22.90 18.27 27.94
CA ALA A 64 -22.45 17.15 28.77
C ALA A 64 -22.94 15.80 28.25
N ASN A 65 -24.22 15.71 27.86
CA ASN A 65 -24.79 14.50 27.29
C ASN A 65 -24.25 14.19 25.88
N PHE A 66 -23.98 15.22 25.07
CA PHE A 66 -23.23 15.09 23.82
C PHE A 66 -21.87 14.43 24.07
N ALA A 67 -21.07 14.97 24.99
CA ALA A 67 -19.73 14.45 25.28
C ALA A 67 -19.78 13.01 25.82
N ALA A 68 -20.75 12.71 26.69
CA ALA A 68 -20.96 11.36 27.20
C ALA A 68 -21.39 10.36 26.11
N ALA A 69 -22.22 10.78 25.15
CA ALA A 69 -22.62 9.95 24.02
C ALA A 69 -21.46 9.74 23.04
N TRP A 70 -20.66 10.78 22.78
CA TRP A 70 -19.45 10.72 21.96
C TRP A 70 -18.47 9.68 22.49
N ASN A 71 -18.13 9.76 23.78
CA ASN A 71 -17.15 8.85 24.40
C ASN A 71 -17.63 7.39 24.52
N LYS A 72 -18.91 7.11 24.22
CA LYS A 72 -19.45 5.75 24.10
C LYS A 72 -19.44 5.22 22.67
N ASP A 73 -19.20 6.08 21.69
CA ASP A 73 -19.24 5.72 20.28
C ASP A 73 -17.96 4.96 19.88
N SER A 74 -18.12 3.74 19.37
CA SER A 74 -17.01 2.87 19.01
C SER A 74 -16.60 2.98 17.54
N ARG A 75 -17.14 3.93 16.78
CA ARG A 75 -16.75 4.12 15.38
C ARG A 75 -15.33 4.64 15.30
N HIS A 76 -14.61 4.16 14.28
CA HIS A 76 -13.16 4.28 14.19
C HIS A 76 -12.61 5.73 14.31
N LEU A 77 -13.21 6.72 13.65
CA LEU A 77 -12.72 8.10 13.74
C LEU A 77 -13.16 8.78 15.03
N VAL A 78 -14.33 8.42 15.57
CA VAL A 78 -14.89 9.02 16.80
C VAL A 78 -14.11 8.56 18.03
N SER A 79 -13.83 7.26 18.11
CA SER A 79 -13.13 6.61 19.24
C SER A 79 -11.65 6.98 19.42
N ARG A 80 -11.08 7.82 18.54
CA ARG A 80 -9.70 8.35 18.63
C ARG A 80 -9.65 9.77 19.19
N ILE A 81 -10.81 10.28 19.60
CA ILE A 81 -11.02 11.65 20.03
C ILE A 81 -11.82 11.60 21.32
N THR A 82 -11.25 12.10 22.41
CA THR A 82 -11.97 12.28 23.66
C THR A 82 -12.76 13.58 23.62
N ALA A 83 -14.06 13.48 23.92
CA ALA A 83 -14.92 14.64 24.13
C ALA A 83 -14.98 15.02 25.62
N SER A 84 -14.98 16.31 25.89
CA SER A 84 -15.28 16.89 27.20
C SER A 84 -16.19 18.10 27.02
N SER A 85 -16.83 18.55 28.09
CA SER A 85 -17.60 19.79 28.06
C SER A 85 -17.31 20.70 29.26
N SER A 86 -17.47 22.00 29.05
CA SER A 86 -17.44 23.02 30.10
C SER A 86 -18.48 24.09 29.78
N GLY A 87 -19.52 24.19 30.59
CA GLY A 87 -20.71 24.96 30.21
C GLY A 87 -21.32 24.40 28.93
N ALA A 88 -21.65 25.27 27.96
CA ALA A 88 -22.13 24.87 26.65
C ALA A 88 -21.02 24.50 25.65
N GLU A 89 -19.75 24.68 26.00
CA GLU A 89 -18.60 24.35 25.14
C GLU A 89 -18.32 22.85 25.17
N ILE A 90 -18.20 22.26 23.98
CA ILE A 90 -17.69 20.92 23.72
C ILE A 90 -16.26 21.06 23.23
N THR A 91 -15.34 20.34 23.86
CA THR A 91 -13.95 20.22 23.42
C THR A 91 -13.69 18.79 22.97
N LEU A 92 -13.23 18.63 21.74
CA LEU A 92 -12.81 17.38 21.14
C LEU A 92 -11.28 17.38 21.04
N THR A 93 -10.62 16.43 21.70
CA THR A 93 -9.16 16.33 21.77
C THR A 93 -8.71 15.00 21.17
N ALA A 94 -7.75 15.04 20.23
CA ALA A 94 -7.14 13.81 19.72
C ALA A 94 -6.47 13.03 20.87
N ASP A 95 -6.75 11.73 20.97
CA ASP A 95 -6.20 10.89 22.04
C ASP A 95 -4.69 10.67 21.90
N ILE A 96 -4.19 10.75 20.66
CA ILE A 96 -2.77 10.63 20.33
C ILE A 96 -2.26 11.99 19.86
N ALA A 97 -1.32 12.56 20.59
CA ALA A 97 -0.67 13.81 20.20
C ALA A 97 0.05 13.66 18.85
N GLY A 98 -0.14 14.63 17.96
CA GLY A 98 0.40 14.62 16.59
C GLY A 98 -0.40 13.86 15.56
N GLN A 99 -1.53 13.25 15.95
CA GLN A 99 -2.48 12.70 15.02
C GLN A 99 -3.51 13.77 14.61
N PRO A 100 -3.53 14.21 13.33
CA PRO A 100 -4.51 15.17 12.87
C PRO A 100 -5.90 14.56 12.67
N PHE A 101 -6.91 15.41 12.72
CA PHE A 101 -8.27 15.13 12.26
C PHE A 101 -8.89 16.41 11.67
N SER A 102 -9.87 16.26 10.78
CA SER A 102 -10.73 17.38 10.38
C SER A 102 -12.12 17.19 10.97
N ALA A 103 -12.72 18.27 11.48
CA ALA A 103 -14.05 18.26 12.04
C ALA A 103 -14.87 19.41 11.44
N ALA A 104 -15.97 19.06 10.79
CA ALA A 104 -17.02 19.98 10.38
C ALA A 104 -18.25 19.81 11.26
N HIS A 105 -18.99 20.87 11.53
CA HIS A 105 -20.21 20.81 12.34
C HIS A 105 -21.45 21.07 11.47
N GLY A 106 -22.60 20.60 11.94
CA GLY A 106 -23.91 20.77 11.32
C GLY A 106 -25.04 20.34 12.25
N GLY A 107 -26.19 19.99 11.66
CA GLY A 107 -27.41 19.62 12.38
C GLY A 107 -28.48 20.72 12.32
N SER A 108 -29.60 20.49 13.00
CA SER A 108 -30.71 21.45 13.11
C SER A 108 -30.55 22.44 14.27
N GLY A 109 -29.75 22.10 15.28
CA GLY A 109 -29.41 23.01 16.37
C GLY A 109 -28.36 24.06 15.96
N THR A 110 -28.20 25.09 16.77
CA THR A 110 -27.27 26.19 16.50
C THR A 110 -25.98 26.09 17.30
N TRP A 111 -24.84 26.27 16.63
CA TRP A 111 -23.53 26.41 17.26
C TRP A 111 -23.19 27.90 17.38
N THR A 112 -22.59 28.32 18.50
CA THR A 112 -21.98 29.66 18.61
C THR A 112 -20.73 29.75 17.73
N ALA A 113 -20.42 30.97 17.23
CA ALA A 113 -19.30 31.39 16.38
C ALA A 113 -18.34 30.28 15.88
N THR A 114 -18.32 30.09 14.56
CA THR A 114 -17.52 29.12 13.76
C THR A 114 -16.69 28.13 14.57
N PRO A 115 -17.30 27.04 15.06
CA PRO A 115 -16.57 25.93 15.64
C PRO A 115 -15.42 25.49 14.74
N GLY A 116 -14.23 25.32 15.31
CA GLY A 116 -13.01 25.16 14.54
C GLY A 116 -11.85 24.58 15.34
N VAL A 117 -10.77 24.26 14.63
CA VAL A 117 -9.53 23.78 15.23
C VAL A 117 -8.87 24.94 15.97
N THR A 118 -8.82 24.84 17.31
CA THR A 118 -8.22 25.88 18.16
C THR A 118 -6.77 25.59 18.51
N THR A 119 -6.33 24.34 18.36
CA THR A 119 -4.91 23.95 18.40
C THR A 119 -4.68 22.94 17.28
N ALA A 120 -3.81 23.29 16.32
CA ALA A 120 -3.46 22.41 15.23
C ALA A 120 -2.68 21.18 15.73
N SER A 121 -2.81 20.06 15.03
CA SER A 121 -1.95 18.90 15.27
C SER A 121 -0.48 19.28 15.05
N GLY A 122 0.40 18.74 15.87
CA GLY A 122 1.84 18.86 15.71
C GLY A 122 2.52 17.57 16.15
N GLY A 123 3.57 17.13 15.48
CA GLY A 123 4.31 15.97 15.98
C GLY A 123 5.36 15.42 15.03
N PRO A 124 6.19 14.48 15.52
CA PRO A 124 7.33 13.94 14.80
C PRO A 124 6.96 13.06 13.60
N HIS A 125 5.67 12.84 13.34
CA HIS A 125 5.14 11.97 12.27
C HIS A 125 4.41 12.73 11.16
N ASP A 126 4.32 14.05 11.27
CA ASP A 126 3.63 14.92 10.34
C ASP A 126 4.62 15.50 9.33
N ILE A 127 4.49 15.14 8.05
CA ILE A 127 5.42 15.62 7.02
C ILE A 127 5.19 17.09 6.63
N GLY A 128 4.04 17.65 7.00
CA GLY A 128 3.61 19.04 6.79
C GLY A 128 4.27 20.06 7.70
N LEU A 129 5.02 19.63 8.71
CA LEU A 129 5.65 20.55 9.66
C LEU A 129 7.10 20.84 9.27
N PRO A 130 7.47 22.10 8.98
CA PRO A 130 8.86 22.49 8.69
C PRO A 130 9.85 22.04 9.77
N GLY A 131 9.42 22.00 11.04
CA GLY A 131 10.23 21.55 12.16
C GLY A 131 10.71 20.09 12.08
N ASN A 132 10.07 19.25 11.26
CA ASN A 132 10.45 17.86 11.03
C ASN A 132 11.51 17.68 9.94
N TRP A 133 11.97 18.75 9.31
CA TRP A 133 12.92 18.73 8.21
C TRP A 133 14.25 19.36 8.62
N SER A 134 15.37 18.83 8.10
CA SER A 134 16.72 19.27 8.47
C SER A 134 16.99 20.74 8.16
N GLU A 135 16.37 21.26 7.10
CA GLU A 135 16.48 22.66 6.70
C GLU A 135 15.50 23.58 7.44
N ARG A 136 14.69 23.04 8.36
CA ARG A 136 13.57 23.75 9.02
C ARG A 136 12.57 24.37 8.03
N ALA A 137 12.51 23.79 6.83
CA ALA A 137 11.65 24.16 5.72
C ALA A 137 11.14 22.87 5.05
N LEU A 138 9.93 22.95 4.47
CA LEU A 138 9.39 21.85 3.66
C LEU A 138 10.27 21.63 2.42
N PRO A 139 10.46 20.39 1.95
CA PRO A 139 11.18 20.16 0.71
C PRO A 139 10.48 20.85 -0.46
N VAL A 140 11.28 21.30 -1.42
CA VAL A 140 10.82 21.95 -2.65
C VAL A 140 11.21 21.14 -3.89
N ALA A 141 10.85 21.65 -5.07
CA ALA A 141 11.18 21.01 -6.33
C ALA A 141 12.70 20.76 -6.45
N ALA A 142 13.07 19.58 -6.93
CA ALA A 142 14.44 19.10 -7.10
C ALA A 142 15.26 18.85 -5.81
N ASP A 143 14.67 18.94 -4.62
CA ASP A 143 15.32 18.45 -3.41
C ASP A 143 15.41 16.92 -3.40
N ASP A 144 16.51 16.40 -2.85
CA ASP A 144 16.65 15.00 -2.48
C ASP A 144 16.08 14.81 -1.07
N ILE A 145 15.02 14.01 -0.98
CA ILE A 145 14.32 13.67 0.25
C ILE A 145 14.99 12.43 0.86
N CYS A 146 15.54 12.60 2.06
CA CYS A 146 16.25 11.54 2.78
C CYS A 146 15.49 11.13 4.04
N LEU A 147 15.33 9.83 4.27
CA LEU A 147 14.90 9.26 5.54
C LEU A 147 16.12 8.66 6.25
N PRO A 148 16.78 9.41 7.16
CA PRO A 148 18.02 8.97 7.78
C PRO A 148 17.80 7.85 8.80
N ALA A 149 18.90 7.20 9.19
CA ALA A 149 18.86 6.19 10.24
C ALA A 149 18.25 6.74 11.55
N GLY A 150 17.36 5.95 12.17
CA GLY A 150 16.69 6.33 13.41
C GLY A 150 15.61 7.41 13.30
N ALA A 151 15.33 7.96 12.11
CA ALA A 151 14.22 8.90 11.93
C ALA A 151 12.86 8.23 12.25
N PRO A 152 11.90 9.00 12.78
CA PRO A 152 10.57 8.49 13.07
C PRO A 152 9.76 8.21 11.79
N SER A 153 8.63 7.53 11.97
CA SER A 153 7.69 7.22 10.88
C SER A 153 7.09 8.48 10.23
N LEU A 154 6.79 8.42 8.95
CA LEU A 154 6.03 9.43 8.20
C LEU A 154 4.59 8.93 8.06
N LEU A 155 3.67 9.45 8.88
CA LEU A 155 2.32 8.89 9.00
C LEU A 155 1.21 9.84 8.55
N TYR A 156 1.43 11.15 8.60
CA TYR A 156 0.40 12.18 8.41
C TYR A 156 0.83 13.23 7.38
N ASN A 157 -0.17 13.90 6.79
CA ASN A 157 -0.09 14.84 5.68
C ASN A 157 0.58 14.26 4.44
N LEU A 158 0.27 12.99 4.14
CA LEU A 158 0.94 12.15 3.15
C LEU A 158 0.83 12.62 1.69
N GLU A 159 -0.02 13.62 1.41
CA GLU A 159 -0.22 14.22 0.09
C GLU A 159 0.75 15.37 -0.22
N LEU A 160 1.37 15.95 0.81
CA LEU A 160 2.06 17.24 0.71
C LEU A 160 3.16 17.24 -0.36
N LEU A 161 3.93 16.15 -0.44
CA LEU A 161 5.09 16.04 -1.33
C LEU A 161 4.70 15.80 -2.79
N ASN A 162 3.41 15.62 -3.08
CA ASN A 162 2.90 15.48 -4.45
C ASN A 162 2.81 16.83 -5.20
N ALA A 163 2.95 17.95 -4.49
CA ALA A 163 2.85 19.30 -5.06
C ALA A 163 4.00 19.65 -6.02
N PHE A 164 5.12 18.94 -5.95
CA PHE A 164 6.31 19.18 -6.77
C PHE A 164 6.95 17.85 -7.22
N THR A 165 7.95 17.96 -8.10
CA THR A 165 8.80 16.83 -8.49
C THR A 165 10.08 16.88 -7.66
N ALA A 166 10.32 15.86 -6.86
CA ALA A 166 11.53 15.73 -6.04
C ALA A 166 12.69 15.21 -6.91
N GLY A 167 13.93 15.48 -6.50
CA GLY A 167 15.11 14.86 -7.10
C GLY A 167 15.09 13.35 -6.84
N LYS A 168 15.56 12.95 -5.66
CA LYS A 168 15.51 11.57 -5.18
C LYS A 168 14.62 11.44 -3.95
N PHE A 169 14.03 10.27 -3.76
CA PHE A 169 13.49 9.85 -2.47
C PHE A 169 14.25 8.61 -2.02
N TYR A 170 14.88 8.65 -0.85
CA TYR A 170 15.59 7.50 -0.35
C TYR A 170 15.54 7.35 1.16
N SER A 171 15.64 6.10 1.61
CA SER A 171 15.86 5.77 3.03
C SER A 171 17.26 5.20 3.23
N GLU A 172 17.88 5.53 4.35
CA GLU A 172 19.15 4.95 4.76
C GLU A 172 18.93 3.58 5.43
N ALA A 173 19.96 2.72 5.44
CA ALA A 173 19.85 1.34 5.93
C ALA A 173 19.38 1.21 7.40
N GLY A 174 19.62 2.24 8.22
CA GLY A 174 19.20 2.29 9.62
C GLY A 174 17.81 2.88 9.85
N PHE A 175 17.07 3.24 8.79
CA PHE A 175 15.71 3.74 8.94
C PHE A 175 14.75 2.59 9.28
N SER A 176 14.08 2.68 10.42
CA SER A 176 13.12 1.68 10.91
C SER A 176 11.70 2.19 11.03
N GLY A 177 11.46 3.47 10.74
CA GLY A 177 10.13 4.06 10.72
C GLY A 177 9.24 3.46 9.62
N ASN A 178 7.94 3.68 9.73
CA ASN A 178 7.00 3.38 8.67
C ASN A 178 6.84 4.59 7.73
N VAL A 179 6.56 4.34 6.46
CA VAL A 179 6.14 5.36 5.50
C VAL A 179 4.72 5.03 5.07
N GLY A 180 3.78 5.94 5.36
CA GLY A 180 2.36 5.65 5.28
C GLY A 180 1.86 4.80 6.45
N ARG A 181 0.56 4.52 6.46
CA ARG A 181 -0.08 3.71 7.51
C ARG A 181 -1.15 2.76 6.97
N ARG A 182 -1.39 1.67 7.68
CA ARG A 182 -2.53 0.76 7.46
C ARG A 182 -3.50 0.90 8.61
N GLU A 183 -4.74 1.23 8.33
CA GLU A 183 -5.74 1.50 9.35
C GLU A 183 -7.13 1.16 8.83
N ASN A 184 -7.91 0.43 9.65
CA ASN A 184 -9.27 -0.01 9.32
C ASN A 184 -9.39 -0.70 7.94
N GLY A 185 -8.42 -1.57 7.61
CA GLY A 185 -8.38 -2.29 6.33
C GLY A 185 -7.99 -1.43 5.11
N ARG A 186 -7.58 -0.18 5.32
CA ARG A 186 -7.15 0.75 4.26
C ARG A 186 -5.66 1.06 4.36
N GLU A 187 -5.10 1.47 3.23
CA GLU A 187 -3.70 1.88 3.09
C GLU A 187 -3.62 3.36 2.74
N TYR A 188 -2.91 4.12 3.58
CA TYR A 188 -2.62 5.53 3.38
C TYR A 188 -1.19 5.65 2.87
N LYS A 189 -1.06 6.03 1.60
CA LYS A 189 0.21 6.01 0.86
C LYS A 189 0.82 7.41 0.83
N LEU A 190 2.13 7.51 1.05
CA LEU A 190 2.87 8.75 0.79
C LEU A 190 2.81 9.05 -0.71
N LYS A 191 2.23 10.19 -1.10
CA LYS A 191 2.19 10.65 -2.49
C LYS A 191 3.36 11.58 -2.76
N LEU A 192 4.17 11.22 -3.76
CA LEU A 192 5.36 11.96 -4.14
C LEU A 192 5.70 11.69 -5.62
N LYS A 193 6.50 12.57 -6.24
CA LYS A 193 6.95 12.41 -7.64
C LYS A 193 8.48 12.52 -7.76
N PRO A 194 9.27 11.60 -7.20
CA PRO A 194 10.72 11.63 -7.33
C PRO A 194 11.16 11.14 -8.72
N THR A 195 12.39 11.47 -9.12
CA THR A 195 13.00 10.90 -10.34
C THR A 195 13.66 9.54 -10.08
N LEU A 196 13.93 9.21 -8.82
CA LEU A 196 14.48 7.94 -8.36
C LEU A 196 13.98 7.62 -6.94
N CYS A 197 13.60 6.36 -6.69
CA CYS A 197 13.17 5.89 -5.38
C CYS A 197 14.07 4.75 -4.89
N GLU A 198 14.74 4.93 -3.74
CA GLU A 198 15.62 3.92 -3.14
C GLU A 198 15.20 3.58 -1.71
N ILE A 199 14.82 2.34 -1.46
CA ILE A 199 14.38 1.87 -0.15
C ILE A 199 15.46 0.97 0.42
N ARG A 200 16.22 1.49 1.38
CA ARG A 200 17.27 0.75 2.10
C ARG A 200 16.90 0.48 3.55
N GLY A 201 15.90 1.18 4.07
CA GLY A 201 15.40 1.01 5.44
C GLY A 201 14.70 -0.33 5.67
N ARG A 202 14.52 -0.66 6.95
CA ARG A 202 13.91 -1.92 7.44
C ARG A 202 12.56 -1.68 8.13
N GLY A 203 11.91 -0.56 7.84
CA GLY A 203 10.55 -0.28 8.27
C GLY A 203 9.58 -1.42 7.95
N SER A 204 8.58 -1.61 8.80
CA SER A 204 7.56 -2.66 8.63
C SER A 204 6.50 -2.33 7.57
N CYS A 205 6.48 -1.08 7.11
CA CYS A 205 5.49 -0.56 6.18
C CYS A 205 6.08 0.59 5.37
N PHE A 206 6.05 0.48 4.04
CA PHE A 206 6.40 1.51 3.07
C PHE A 206 5.31 1.55 1.99
N LEU A 207 4.38 2.48 2.14
CA LEU A 207 3.24 2.63 1.23
C LEU A 207 3.47 3.89 0.40
N LEU A 208 3.73 3.71 -0.89
CA LEU A 208 4.17 4.78 -1.78
C LEU A 208 3.24 4.90 -2.98
N ASN A 209 2.86 6.13 -3.30
CA ASN A 209 2.26 6.52 -4.57
C ASN A 209 3.21 7.46 -5.29
N LEU A 210 3.87 6.95 -6.32
CA LEU A 210 4.96 7.61 -7.04
C LEU A 210 4.46 8.52 -8.19
N GLY A 211 3.13 8.68 -8.31
CA GLY A 211 2.50 9.54 -9.31
C GLY A 211 2.70 9.04 -10.73
N ALA A 212 2.79 9.98 -11.68
CA ALA A 212 2.83 9.72 -13.12
C ALA A 212 4.21 9.93 -13.76
N GLN A 213 5.25 10.19 -12.95
CA GLN A 213 6.59 10.37 -13.47
C GLN A 213 7.26 9.03 -13.77
N ALA A 214 8.05 9.00 -14.83
CA ALA A 214 8.87 7.84 -15.16
C ALA A 214 9.86 7.57 -14.01
N ILE A 215 9.78 6.38 -13.40
CA ILE A 215 10.56 6.11 -12.18
C ILE A 215 11.11 4.70 -12.08
N GLU A 216 12.37 4.62 -11.63
CA GLU A 216 13.00 3.41 -11.13
C GLU A 216 12.87 3.32 -9.60
N VAL A 217 12.52 2.12 -9.14
CA VAL A 217 12.46 1.77 -7.71
C VAL A 217 13.47 0.68 -7.40
N VAL A 218 14.34 0.96 -6.43
CA VAL A 218 15.34 0.01 -5.92
C VAL A 218 15.05 -0.28 -4.46
N CYS A 219 14.79 -1.54 -4.13
CA CYS A 219 14.52 -2.01 -2.79
C CYS A 219 15.71 -2.84 -2.30
N GLU A 220 16.62 -2.27 -1.52
CA GLU A 220 17.77 -3.02 -1.00
C GLU A 220 17.39 -3.89 0.20
N HIS A 221 16.39 -3.47 0.97
CA HIS A 221 15.92 -4.18 2.15
C HIS A 221 14.43 -3.94 2.36
N SER A 222 13.80 -4.83 3.13
CA SER A 222 12.50 -4.58 3.75
C SER A 222 12.53 -5.02 5.21
N GLY A 223 11.62 -4.48 6.02
CA GLY A 223 11.27 -5.10 7.29
C GLY A 223 10.59 -6.46 7.12
N LYS A 224 10.02 -6.96 8.22
CA LYS A 224 9.18 -8.15 8.22
C LYS A 224 7.71 -7.72 8.05
N PRO A 225 6.93 -8.37 7.17
CA PRO A 225 5.52 -8.04 7.05
C PRO A 225 4.77 -8.44 8.32
N THR A 226 3.74 -7.66 8.67
CA THR A 226 2.83 -7.96 9.79
C THR A 226 1.92 -9.14 9.47
N LEU A 227 1.56 -9.31 8.20
CA LEU A 227 0.73 -10.40 7.68
C LEU A 227 1.43 -11.08 6.51
N SER A 228 1.35 -12.40 6.41
CA SER A 228 2.14 -13.19 5.43
C SER A 228 1.79 -12.93 3.96
N ASP A 229 0.62 -12.34 3.71
CA ASP A 229 0.02 -12.04 2.42
C ASP A 229 0.10 -10.55 2.06
N GLN A 230 0.75 -9.73 2.89
CA GLN A 230 0.93 -8.31 2.64
C GLN A 230 2.40 -7.97 2.35
N PRO A 231 2.67 -7.14 1.33
CA PRO A 231 4.01 -6.60 1.16
C PRO A 231 4.34 -5.61 2.29
N VAL A 232 5.62 -5.54 2.64
CA VAL A 232 6.13 -4.45 3.48
C VAL A 232 6.18 -3.16 2.67
N ILE A 233 6.65 -3.25 1.43
CA ILE A 233 6.74 -2.14 0.49
C ILE A 233 5.60 -2.28 -0.52
N ASN A 234 4.58 -1.43 -0.51
CA ASN A 234 3.56 -1.39 -1.56
C ASN A 234 3.72 -0.11 -2.39
N ILE A 235 3.87 -0.28 -3.71
CA ILE A 235 4.13 0.80 -4.66
C ILE A 235 2.97 0.91 -5.63
N VAL A 236 2.51 2.14 -5.85
CA VAL A 236 1.59 2.49 -6.95
C VAL A 236 2.16 3.66 -7.76
N GLY A 237 1.76 3.77 -9.02
CA GLY A 237 2.23 4.82 -9.93
C GLY A 237 1.94 4.46 -11.39
N SER A 238 1.77 5.44 -12.27
CA SER A 238 1.32 5.24 -13.66
C SER A 238 2.44 5.27 -14.70
N ALA A 239 3.71 5.33 -14.29
CA ALA A 239 4.86 5.30 -15.20
C ALA A 239 6.09 4.62 -14.57
N ILE A 240 5.91 3.47 -13.89
CA ILE A 240 7.03 2.76 -13.28
C ILE A 240 7.85 2.06 -14.38
N THR A 241 9.11 2.43 -14.53
CA THR A 241 9.99 1.88 -15.56
C THR A 241 10.76 0.66 -15.06
N LYS A 242 11.05 0.58 -13.77
CA LYS A 242 11.76 -0.57 -13.18
C LYS A 242 11.47 -0.70 -11.69
N VAL A 243 11.34 -1.94 -11.22
CA VAL A 243 11.33 -2.29 -9.79
C VAL A 243 12.33 -3.41 -9.57
N SER A 244 13.27 -3.24 -8.65
CA SER A 244 14.35 -4.23 -8.44
C SER A 244 14.78 -4.33 -6.98
N GLY A 245 15.44 -5.44 -6.64
CA GLY A 245 16.08 -5.63 -5.33
C GLY A 245 15.42 -6.73 -4.50
N CYS A 246 15.47 -6.65 -3.17
CA CYS A 246 15.04 -7.72 -2.25
C CYS A 246 13.96 -7.31 -1.24
N GLY A 247 13.38 -8.33 -0.59
CA GLY A 247 12.47 -8.16 0.54
C GLY A 247 11.02 -8.53 0.24
N HIS A 248 10.08 -7.89 0.91
CA HIS A 248 8.65 -8.09 0.75
C HIS A 248 8.04 -6.91 -0.01
N VAL A 249 8.04 -6.99 -1.35
CA VAL A 249 7.72 -5.87 -2.24
C VAL A 249 6.43 -6.17 -3.01
N GLY A 250 5.57 -5.18 -3.14
CA GLY A 250 4.31 -5.24 -3.86
C GLY A 250 4.19 -4.06 -4.82
N VAL A 251 3.62 -4.31 -6.00
CA VAL A 251 3.20 -3.26 -6.94
C VAL A 251 1.71 -3.41 -7.20
N ALA A 252 0.94 -2.37 -6.87
CA ALA A 252 -0.52 -2.41 -6.82
C ALA A 252 -1.06 -3.64 -6.08
N ALA A 253 -0.48 -3.94 -4.91
CA ALA A 253 -0.72 -5.17 -4.17
C ALA A 253 -1.93 -5.10 -3.21
N ALA A 254 -2.63 -3.96 -3.12
CA ALA A 254 -3.86 -3.82 -2.35
C ALA A 254 -5.09 -3.67 -3.25
N ALA A 255 -6.28 -3.94 -2.68
CA ALA A 255 -7.55 -3.71 -3.36
C ALA A 255 -7.72 -2.22 -3.71
N GLY A 256 -8.18 -1.93 -4.93
CA GLY A 256 -8.34 -0.56 -5.44
C GLY A 256 -7.05 0.10 -5.94
N ASP A 257 -5.87 -0.50 -5.72
CA ASP A 257 -4.63 0.05 -6.25
C ASP A 257 -4.65 0.10 -7.77
N THR A 258 -4.01 1.13 -8.32
CA THR A 258 -3.77 1.25 -9.77
C THR A 258 -2.30 1.53 -10.03
N ALA A 259 -1.68 0.77 -10.94
CA ALA A 259 -0.33 1.07 -11.40
C ALA A 259 -0.12 0.68 -12.86
N THR A 260 0.90 1.27 -13.47
CA THR A 260 1.38 0.95 -14.82
C THR A 260 2.88 0.72 -14.77
N VAL A 261 3.32 -0.45 -15.25
CA VAL A 261 4.73 -0.81 -15.35
C VAL A 261 5.08 -1.11 -16.81
N THR A 262 6.13 -0.47 -17.33
CA THR A 262 6.52 -0.54 -18.75
C THR A 262 7.91 -1.10 -19.01
N GLY A 263 8.71 -1.42 -17.98
CA GLY A 263 10.07 -1.94 -18.17
C GLY A 263 10.34 -3.28 -17.49
N SER A 264 10.91 -3.33 -16.28
CA SER A 264 11.32 -4.62 -15.68
C SER A 264 11.00 -4.77 -14.20
N PHE A 265 10.71 -6.01 -13.80
CA PHE A 265 10.77 -6.47 -12.42
C PHE A 265 12.02 -7.34 -12.25
N ASN A 266 12.92 -6.95 -11.36
CA ASN A 266 14.12 -7.75 -11.05
C ASN A 266 14.13 -8.14 -9.57
N PRO A 267 13.21 -9.02 -9.14
CA PRO A 267 13.15 -9.49 -7.77
C PRO A 267 14.35 -10.37 -7.46
N SER A 268 15.00 -10.10 -6.33
CA SER A 268 16.10 -10.89 -5.78
C SER A 268 15.81 -11.21 -4.33
N GLY A 269 15.56 -12.46 -3.94
CA GLY A 269 15.21 -12.79 -2.54
C GLY A 269 13.85 -12.26 -2.05
N GLY A 270 13.30 -12.93 -1.03
CA GLY A 270 12.07 -12.51 -0.35
C GLY A 270 10.78 -12.87 -1.10
N ARG A 271 9.72 -12.06 -0.94
CA ARG A 271 8.40 -12.29 -1.53
C ARG A 271 7.92 -11.06 -2.29
N TRP A 272 7.42 -11.28 -3.49
CA TRP A 272 6.99 -10.24 -4.40
C TRP A 272 5.55 -10.42 -4.81
N PHE A 273 4.79 -9.32 -4.81
CA PHE A 273 3.38 -9.29 -5.14
C PHE A 273 3.17 -8.35 -6.34
N ILE A 274 2.73 -8.89 -7.47
CA ILE A 274 2.47 -8.13 -8.68
C ILE A 274 0.95 -8.09 -8.89
N GLY A 275 0.34 -6.98 -8.49
CA GLY A 275 -1.10 -6.79 -8.47
C GLY A 275 -1.81 -7.47 -7.29
N HIS A 276 -3.12 -7.27 -7.27
CA HIS A 276 -4.11 -7.87 -6.37
C HIS A 276 -5.40 -8.19 -7.16
N PRO A 277 -6.21 -9.20 -6.78
CA PRO A 277 -7.45 -9.56 -7.49
C PRO A 277 -8.41 -8.38 -7.74
N LEU A 278 -8.41 -7.41 -6.84
CA LEU A 278 -9.25 -6.19 -6.86
C LEU A 278 -8.48 -4.92 -7.24
N SER A 279 -7.26 -5.04 -7.79
CA SER A 279 -6.46 -3.91 -8.30
C SER A 279 -6.56 -3.80 -9.82
N THR A 280 -6.15 -2.66 -10.36
CA THR A 280 -5.91 -2.48 -11.80
C THR A 280 -4.41 -2.30 -12.04
N LEU A 281 -3.73 -3.36 -12.46
CA LEU A 281 -2.32 -3.27 -12.88
C LEU A 281 -2.22 -3.41 -14.39
N THR A 282 -1.71 -2.38 -15.06
CA THR A 282 -1.32 -2.46 -16.48
C THR A 282 0.16 -2.80 -16.58
N VAL A 283 0.47 -3.96 -17.16
CA VAL A 283 1.84 -4.42 -17.37
C VAL A 283 2.06 -4.56 -18.88
N ALA A 284 2.93 -3.74 -19.46
CA ALA A 284 3.19 -3.75 -20.90
C ALA A 284 4.68 -3.91 -21.20
N GLY A 285 5.05 -4.95 -21.97
CA GLY A 285 6.43 -5.17 -22.41
C GLY A 285 7.41 -5.48 -21.27
N VAL A 286 6.94 -6.16 -20.22
CA VAL A 286 7.73 -6.33 -19.00
C VAL A 286 8.53 -7.62 -18.98
N SER A 287 9.77 -7.51 -18.51
CA SER A 287 10.61 -8.67 -18.16
C SER A 287 10.64 -8.88 -16.65
N ILE A 288 10.57 -10.14 -16.22
CA ILE A 288 10.73 -10.55 -14.82
C ILE A 288 12.03 -11.35 -14.72
N ARG A 289 13.02 -10.86 -13.99
CA ARG A 289 14.26 -11.62 -13.70
C ARG A 289 14.30 -11.96 -12.23
N ASN A 290 13.80 -13.15 -11.89
CA ASN A 290 13.64 -13.64 -10.53
C ASN A 290 14.83 -14.48 -10.09
N GLN A 291 15.59 -13.94 -9.14
CA GLN A 291 16.76 -14.58 -8.54
C GLN A 291 16.46 -14.87 -7.06
N ASP A 292 16.21 -16.13 -6.72
CA ASP A 292 15.93 -16.56 -5.33
C ASP A 292 14.73 -15.88 -4.62
N ALA A 293 13.76 -15.30 -5.33
CA ALA A 293 12.53 -14.76 -4.73
C ALA A 293 11.29 -15.60 -5.03
N VAL A 294 10.25 -15.45 -4.21
CA VAL A 294 8.91 -15.96 -4.49
C VAL A 294 8.06 -14.84 -5.07
N VAL A 295 7.72 -14.93 -6.35
CA VAL A 295 6.88 -13.94 -7.05
C VAL A 295 5.46 -14.48 -7.19
N THR A 296 4.49 -13.71 -6.74
CA THR A 296 3.06 -13.97 -6.91
C THR A 296 2.46 -12.88 -7.78
N SER A 297 1.89 -13.25 -8.92
CA SER A 297 1.23 -12.33 -9.84
C SER A 297 -0.28 -12.54 -9.85
N TRP A 298 -1.01 -11.51 -9.43
CA TRP A 298 -2.47 -11.38 -9.54
C TRP A 298 -2.89 -10.45 -10.68
N ALA A 299 -1.92 -9.87 -11.39
CA ALA A 299 -2.15 -9.05 -12.56
C ALA A 299 -2.13 -9.91 -13.83
N GLY A 300 -2.95 -9.52 -14.81
CA GLY A 300 -2.89 -10.15 -16.12
C GLY A 300 -1.63 -9.69 -16.83
N ILE A 301 -0.56 -10.47 -16.78
CA ILE A 301 0.69 -10.12 -17.45
C ILE A 301 0.63 -10.63 -18.90
N ALA A 302 -0.21 -9.98 -19.70
CA ALA A 302 -0.48 -10.33 -21.10
C ALA A 302 0.76 -10.20 -22.01
N THR A 303 1.86 -9.62 -21.53
CA THR A 303 3.12 -9.52 -22.28
C THR A 303 4.30 -9.60 -21.33
N VAL A 304 4.43 -10.73 -20.64
CA VAL A 304 5.76 -11.13 -20.16
C VAL A 304 6.62 -11.38 -21.39
N THR A 305 7.57 -10.50 -21.64
CA THR A 305 8.55 -10.73 -22.72
C THR A 305 9.54 -11.82 -22.32
N GLN A 306 9.86 -11.91 -21.03
CA GLN A 306 10.74 -12.93 -20.47
C GLN A 306 10.54 -13.04 -18.94
N ILE A 307 10.15 -14.21 -18.44
CA ILE A 307 10.36 -14.58 -17.03
C ILE A 307 11.63 -15.42 -17.01
N GLU A 308 12.68 -14.97 -16.33
CA GLU A 308 13.85 -15.77 -15.98
C GLU A 308 13.74 -16.14 -14.51
N VAL A 309 13.58 -17.43 -14.20
CA VAL A 309 13.63 -17.96 -12.83
C VAL A 309 14.97 -18.69 -12.69
N ALA A 310 15.72 -18.35 -11.65
CA ALA A 310 17.01 -18.97 -11.35
C ALA A 310 17.15 -19.29 -9.85
N GLY A 311 17.99 -20.28 -9.53
CA GLY A 311 18.25 -20.71 -8.15
C GLY A 311 17.02 -21.31 -7.46
N LYS A 312 16.68 -20.79 -6.28
CA LYS A 312 15.53 -21.24 -5.47
C LYS A 312 14.27 -20.41 -5.70
N ALA A 313 14.22 -19.66 -6.80
CA ALA A 313 13.10 -18.79 -7.10
C ALA A 313 11.81 -19.56 -7.41
N GLU A 314 10.68 -18.97 -7.04
CA GLU A 314 9.34 -19.42 -7.39
C GLU A 314 8.57 -18.33 -8.14
N TYR A 315 7.80 -18.70 -9.17
CA TYR A 315 6.85 -17.82 -9.85
C TYR A 315 5.46 -18.43 -9.83
N ARG A 316 4.46 -17.68 -9.35
CA ARG A 316 3.06 -18.11 -9.23
C ARG A 316 2.17 -17.12 -9.96
N GLU A 317 1.45 -17.58 -10.96
CA GLU A 317 0.49 -16.78 -11.72
C GLU A 317 -0.94 -17.07 -11.27
N PHE A 318 -1.80 -16.06 -11.15
CA PHE A 318 -3.19 -16.22 -10.70
C PHE A 318 -4.24 -15.49 -11.54
N LYS A 319 -3.87 -14.80 -12.63
CA LYS A 319 -4.82 -13.99 -13.41
C LYS A 319 -4.95 -14.32 -14.89
N SER A 320 -3.85 -14.53 -15.60
CA SER A 320 -3.90 -14.81 -17.04
C SER A 320 -2.61 -15.48 -17.51
N PRO A 321 -2.70 -16.53 -18.36
CA PRO A 321 -1.53 -17.23 -18.89
C PRO A 321 -0.47 -16.30 -19.48
N TRP A 322 0.81 -16.64 -19.29
CA TRP A 322 1.89 -15.90 -19.93
C TRP A 322 2.01 -16.19 -21.44
N THR A 323 2.49 -15.19 -22.19
CA THR A 323 2.79 -15.34 -23.62
C THR A 323 4.19 -15.87 -23.89
N THR A 324 5.17 -15.57 -23.04
CA THR A 324 6.55 -16.09 -23.13
C THR A 324 7.10 -16.30 -21.72
N GLY A 325 7.69 -17.47 -21.46
CA GLY A 325 8.31 -17.80 -20.17
C GLY A 325 9.59 -18.61 -20.39
N ALA A 326 10.68 -18.26 -19.71
CA ALA A 326 12.00 -18.90 -19.86
C ALA A 326 12.56 -19.31 -18.49
N PHE A 327 12.27 -20.54 -18.08
CA PHE A 327 12.59 -21.06 -16.76
C PHE A 327 13.90 -21.83 -16.84
N TYR A 328 14.99 -21.32 -16.26
CA TYR A 328 16.30 -21.96 -16.30
C TYR A 328 16.54 -22.81 -15.06
N ASP A 329 16.23 -22.29 -13.87
CA ASP A 329 16.21 -23.02 -12.60
C ASP A 329 15.00 -22.58 -11.77
N GLY A 330 14.72 -23.22 -10.64
CA GLY A 330 13.60 -22.88 -9.76
C GLY A 330 12.25 -23.44 -10.22
N LYS A 331 11.14 -22.80 -9.79
CA LYS A 331 9.79 -23.36 -9.95
C LYS A 331 8.79 -22.34 -10.48
N ALA A 332 7.95 -22.74 -11.43
CA ALA A 332 6.84 -21.95 -11.93
C ALA A 332 5.52 -22.71 -11.76
N PHE A 333 4.47 -21.99 -11.35
CA PHE A 333 3.13 -22.53 -11.12
C PHE A 333 2.13 -21.91 -12.09
N MET A 334 1.51 -22.76 -12.91
CA MET A 334 0.49 -22.38 -13.88
C MET A 334 -0.90 -22.39 -13.21
N ASN A 335 -1.22 -21.44 -12.32
CA ASN A 335 -2.47 -21.57 -11.55
C ASN A 335 -3.74 -21.17 -12.31
N VAL A 336 -3.64 -20.86 -13.61
CA VAL A 336 -4.74 -20.36 -14.42
C VAL A 336 -4.92 -21.19 -15.68
N ALA A 337 -6.17 -21.51 -16.00
CA ALA A 337 -6.52 -22.17 -17.25
C ALA A 337 -6.20 -21.31 -18.47
N GLY A 338 -5.90 -21.96 -19.60
CA GLY A 338 -5.74 -21.30 -20.90
C GLY A 338 -4.40 -21.59 -21.58
N THR A 339 -4.05 -20.75 -22.55
CA THR A 339 -2.91 -20.98 -23.45
C THR A 339 -1.66 -20.25 -22.99
N TYR A 340 -0.63 -21.03 -22.69
CA TYR A 340 0.71 -20.60 -22.37
C TYR A 340 1.59 -20.75 -23.61
N ALA A 341 2.04 -19.64 -24.17
CA ALA A 341 2.86 -19.63 -25.38
C ALA A 341 4.35 -19.54 -25.06
N ASN A 342 5.19 -19.92 -26.03
CA ASN A 342 6.65 -19.75 -26.04
C ASN A 342 7.32 -20.07 -24.69
N THR A 343 7.02 -21.25 -24.16
CA THR A 343 7.47 -21.67 -22.83
C THR A 343 8.73 -22.51 -22.93
N THR A 344 9.85 -21.99 -22.44
CA THR A 344 11.13 -22.68 -22.38
C THR A 344 11.41 -23.11 -20.94
N VAL A 345 11.70 -24.39 -20.72
CA VAL A 345 12.06 -24.96 -19.41
C VAL A 345 13.38 -25.69 -19.57
N GLU A 346 14.43 -25.23 -18.89
CA GLU A 346 15.81 -25.73 -19.01
C GLU A 346 16.37 -26.13 -17.62
N ASN A 347 17.62 -26.61 -17.61
CA ASN A 347 18.38 -27.10 -16.45
C ASN A 347 17.56 -27.86 -15.40
N GLU A 348 17.41 -27.36 -14.17
CA GLU A 348 16.66 -28.02 -13.09
C GLU A 348 15.30 -27.34 -12.82
N ALA A 349 14.83 -26.50 -13.74
CA ALA A 349 13.55 -25.82 -13.59
C ALA A 349 12.36 -26.81 -13.56
N VAL A 350 11.37 -26.48 -12.73
CA VAL A 350 10.12 -27.22 -12.59
C VAL A 350 8.95 -26.33 -13.00
N LEU A 351 8.25 -26.72 -14.06
CA LEU A 351 6.93 -26.19 -14.38
C LEU A 351 5.88 -27.10 -13.74
N ASP A 352 5.09 -26.55 -12.83
CA ASP A 352 4.14 -27.29 -12.00
C ASP A 352 2.70 -26.83 -12.29
N THR A 353 1.85 -27.79 -12.65
CA THR A 353 0.41 -27.58 -12.85
C THR A 353 -0.43 -28.42 -11.88
N GLU A 354 0.16 -29.06 -10.86
CA GLU A 354 -0.54 -29.99 -9.95
C GLU A 354 -1.66 -29.29 -9.16
N PHE A 355 -1.51 -27.98 -8.92
CA PHE A 355 -2.53 -27.17 -8.28
C PHE A 355 -2.67 -25.84 -9.01
N PRO A 356 -3.88 -25.47 -9.49
CA PRO A 356 -5.14 -26.22 -9.50
C PRO A 356 -5.23 -27.19 -10.70
N GLN A 357 -6.00 -28.28 -10.58
CA GLN A 357 -6.31 -29.22 -11.67
C GLN A 357 -7.17 -28.54 -12.76
N GLN A 358 -6.57 -27.64 -13.52
CA GLN A 358 -7.22 -26.87 -14.58
C GLN A 358 -6.70 -27.31 -15.96
N ALA A 359 -7.48 -27.01 -17.00
CA ALA A 359 -7.08 -27.29 -18.36
C ALA A 359 -6.05 -26.25 -18.86
N HIS A 360 -4.92 -26.72 -19.38
CA HIS A 360 -3.85 -25.87 -19.89
C HIS A 360 -3.49 -26.25 -21.33
N THR A 361 -3.10 -25.27 -22.14
CA THR A 361 -2.52 -25.49 -23.48
C THR A 361 -1.12 -24.90 -23.53
N LEU A 362 -0.11 -25.72 -23.79
CA LEU A 362 1.28 -25.29 -23.97
C LEU A 362 1.63 -25.23 -25.46
N THR A 363 1.77 -24.01 -25.99
CA THR A 363 2.12 -23.74 -27.40
C THR A 363 3.58 -23.36 -27.54
N ASN A 364 4.29 -23.91 -28.53
CA ASN A 364 5.72 -23.63 -28.79
C ASN A 364 6.61 -23.88 -27.55
N SER A 365 6.32 -24.95 -26.81
CA SER A 365 7.07 -25.28 -25.60
C SER A 365 8.38 -26.01 -25.93
N THR A 366 9.46 -25.63 -25.22
CA THR A 366 10.79 -26.24 -25.32
C THR A 366 11.20 -26.76 -23.95
N ARG A 367 11.65 -28.02 -23.88
CA ARG A 367 12.21 -28.63 -22.67
C ARG A 367 13.65 -29.06 -22.94
N ARG A 368 14.60 -28.65 -22.09
CA ARG A 368 16.03 -29.04 -22.18
C ARG A 368 16.60 -29.45 -20.82
N GLY A 369 17.73 -30.16 -20.83
CA GLY A 369 18.43 -30.54 -19.61
C GLY A 369 17.62 -31.50 -18.70
N ARG A 370 17.63 -31.23 -17.39
CA ARG A 370 16.92 -32.00 -16.35
C ARG A 370 15.54 -31.41 -16.01
N ALA A 371 15.05 -30.47 -16.82
CA ALA A 371 13.81 -29.75 -16.58
C ALA A 371 12.64 -30.72 -16.34
N GLN A 372 11.71 -30.34 -15.46
CA GLN A 372 10.50 -31.11 -15.19
C GLN A 372 9.27 -30.29 -15.57
N ILE A 373 8.31 -30.95 -16.21
CA ILE A 373 6.95 -30.44 -16.34
C ILE A 373 6.07 -31.45 -15.60
N ARG A 374 5.48 -31.04 -14.48
CA ARG A 374 4.61 -31.88 -13.66
C ARG A 374 3.18 -31.55 -14.01
N LEU A 375 2.47 -32.55 -14.53
CA LEU A 375 1.10 -32.43 -14.98
C LEU A 375 0.18 -33.32 -14.14
N PRO A 376 -1.00 -32.85 -13.71
CA PRO A 376 -2.08 -33.75 -13.37
C PRO A 376 -2.49 -34.51 -14.65
N ALA A 377 -2.77 -35.80 -14.50
CA ALA A 377 -3.21 -36.64 -15.62
C ALA A 377 -4.37 -35.98 -16.38
N ASP A 378 -4.33 -36.04 -17.72
CA ASP A 378 -5.43 -35.73 -18.65
C ASP A 378 -5.88 -34.26 -18.83
N THR A 379 -5.15 -33.26 -18.34
CA THR A 379 -5.61 -31.85 -18.39
C THR A 379 -4.79 -30.90 -19.27
N THR A 380 -3.63 -31.32 -19.79
CA THR A 380 -2.72 -30.43 -20.54
C THR A 380 -2.56 -30.84 -22.00
N ILE A 381 -2.80 -29.90 -22.91
CA ILE A 381 -2.66 -30.07 -24.36
C ILE A 381 -1.35 -29.42 -24.83
N TYR A 382 -0.59 -30.11 -25.68
CA TYR A 382 0.61 -29.57 -26.31
C TYR A 382 0.39 -29.28 -27.78
N THR A 383 0.79 -28.09 -28.23
CA THR A 383 0.73 -27.68 -29.64
C THR A 383 2.09 -27.15 -30.10
N ASN A 384 2.54 -27.59 -31.27
CA ASN A 384 3.83 -27.21 -31.88
C ASN A 384 5.06 -27.34 -30.95
N PRO A 385 5.29 -28.48 -30.27
CA PRO A 385 6.50 -28.64 -29.45
C PRO A 385 7.76 -28.61 -30.33
N THR A 386 8.73 -27.77 -29.97
CA THR A 386 9.98 -27.56 -30.73
C THR A 386 11.07 -28.60 -30.41
N SER A 387 10.88 -29.38 -29.35
CA SER A 387 11.71 -30.52 -28.95
C SER A 387 10.79 -31.65 -28.50
N PRO A 388 11.11 -32.94 -28.78
CA PRO A 388 10.32 -34.04 -28.26
C PRO A 388 10.29 -33.95 -26.74
N ILE A 389 9.10 -33.70 -26.18
CA ILE A 389 8.85 -33.81 -24.75
C ILE A 389 8.93 -35.30 -24.47
N GLY A 390 10.14 -35.77 -24.15
CA GLY A 390 10.36 -37.16 -23.81
C GLY A 390 9.41 -37.53 -22.69
N ALA A 391 8.40 -38.34 -23.00
CA ALA A 391 7.57 -39.04 -22.03
C ALA A 391 8.47 -40.03 -21.31
N LYS A 392 9.32 -39.55 -20.40
CA LYS A 392 9.88 -40.41 -19.37
C LYS A 392 8.74 -40.67 -18.40
N GLY A 393 7.96 -41.70 -18.70
CA GLY A 393 7.18 -42.41 -17.70
C GLY A 393 8.15 -42.78 -16.57
N GLY A 394 7.99 -42.13 -15.42
CA GLY A 394 8.53 -42.66 -14.18
C GLY A 394 7.82 -43.99 -13.90
N PRO A 395 8.51 -45.00 -13.37
CA PRO A 395 7.90 -46.29 -13.10
C PRO A 395 6.93 -46.16 -11.93
N GLY A 396 5.69 -46.58 -12.15
CA GLY A 396 4.67 -46.76 -11.12
C GLY A 396 3.57 -45.73 -11.21
N TRP A 397 2.39 -46.16 -11.68
CA TRP A 397 1.03 -45.96 -11.17
C TRP A 397 0.05 -46.42 -12.27
N GLU A 398 0.00 -47.73 -12.52
CA GLU A 398 -1.17 -48.41 -13.10
C GLU A 398 -1.43 -49.66 -12.24
N ALA A 399 -2.65 -49.74 -11.69
CA ALA A 399 -3.32 -50.84 -10.96
C ALA A 399 -2.56 -51.57 -9.84
#